data_AF-A0A2D8C8W1-F1
#
_entry.id   AF-A0A2D8C8W1-F1
#
_cell.length_a   1.000
_cell.length_b   1.000
_cell.length_c   1.000
_cell.angle_alpha   90.00
_cell.angle_beta   90.00
_cell.angle_gamma   90.00
#
_symmetry.space_group_name_H-M   'P 1'
#
loop_
_entity.id
_entity.type
_entity.pdbx_description
1 polymer ?
#
loop_
_entity_poly.entity_id
_entity_poly.type
_entity_poly.pdbx_seq_one_letter_code
_entity_poly.pdbx_strand_id
1 'polypeptide(L)'
;MKSTIKLGLLGLSASFLFAQCGPQKTEETEEVAVIEEVKTPTLTKLWETPATLETVESVLYDEETGTIYTSNIIGQDPLGKDGKGSISIIDNEGNIVTQDWVTGLNAPKGMGISNGKLYVTDIDQLVEIDIATAKVSNRWPVQGAQFLNDVATHDGKVYFTDMNTGKVHMYADGKISTISEGHDSINGIAVANDGTIYGLDASGLKKWNADGTAEVVNNAVTGGDGLVILGDGNFVASRWQGEVWFASAEDQSILLDTKAEESNTADIGYNPSEMIVYVPTFFKNKVVAYKLDY
;
A
#
# COMPACT_ATOMS: atom_id res chain seq x y z
N MET A 1 8.90 18.39 -73.91
CA MET A 1 9.65 18.04 -75.13
C MET A 1 10.76 17.07 -74.71
N LYS A 2 10.58 15.76 -74.95
CA LYS A 2 11.05 15.01 -76.14
C LYS A 2 12.58 15.05 -76.33
N SER A 3 13.19 13.86 -76.11
CA SER A 3 14.16 13.21 -77.01
C SER A 3 15.60 13.80 -77.02
N THR A 4 16.72 13.10 -77.17
CA THR A 4 17.01 11.71 -77.60
C THR A 4 18.47 11.36 -77.21
N ILE A 5 18.74 10.06 -77.18
CA ILE A 5 19.98 9.27 -77.05
C ILE A 5 21.18 9.69 -77.95
N LYS A 6 22.42 9.45 -77.46
CA LYS A 6 23.59 8.81 -78.15
C LYS A 6 24.71 8.59 -77.11
N LEU A 7 24.91 7.38 -76.58
CA LEU A 7 25.72 6.25 -77.07
C LEU A 7 27.20 6.59 -77.37
N GLY A 8 28.09 6.14 -76.48
CA GLY A 8 29.54 6.06 -76.66
C GLY A 8 30.10 4.90 -75.85
N LEU A 9 30.54 3.87 -76.56
CA LEU A 9 30.99 2.55 -76.10
C LEU A 9 32.52 2.55 -75.98
N LEU A 10 33.10 2.14 -74.84
CA LEU A 10 34.51 1.71 -74.64
C LEU A 10 34.66 1.42 -73.14
N GLY A 11 35.18 0.31 -72.62
CA GLY A 11 35.76 -0.91 -73.16
C GLY A 11 35.95 -1.88 -71.98
N LEU A 12 35.98 -3.17 -72.27
CA LEU A 12 36.10 -4.25 -71.28
C LEU A 12 37.38 -4.13 -70.43
N SER A 13 37.24 -4.34 -69.13
CA SER A 13 38.22 -5.07 -68.33
C SER A 13 37.48 -5.97 -67.35
N ALA A 14 37.37 -7.25 -67.71
CA ALA A 14 36.83 -8.30 -66.86
C ALA A 14 37.86 -8.70 -65.82
N SER A 15 37.65 -8.29 -64.57
CA SER A 15 38.37 -8.83 -63.42
C SER A 15 37.49 -9.89 -62.78
N PHE A 16 37.77 -11.16 -63.10
CA PHE A 16 37.25 -12.31 -62.37
C PHE A 16 37.83 -12.30 -60.95
N LEU A 17 37.07 -11.82 -59.98
CA LEU A 17 37.32 -12.10 -58.56
C LEU A 17 36.71 -13.47 -58.26
N PHE A 18 37.58 -14.47 -58.11
CA PHE A 18 37.17 -15.77 -57.57
C PHE A 18 36.65 -15.58 -56.15
N ALA A 19 35.39 -15.96 -55.95
CA ALA A 19 34.79 -16.11 -54.64
C ALA A 19 35.55 -17.20 -53.85
N GLN A 20 36.24 -16.80 -52.78
CA GLN A 20 36.54 -17.71 -51.68
C GLN A 20 35.37 -17.61 -50.68
N CYS A 21 34.39 -18.50 -50.84
CA CYS A 21 33.48 -18.85 -49.75
C CYS A 21 34.30 -19.60 -48.69
N GLY A 22 34.79 -18.88 -47.69
CA GLY A 22 35.08 -19.51 -46.40
C GLY A 22 33.76 -19.75 -45.65
N PRO A 23 33.61 -20.85 -44.90
CA PRO A 23 32.42 -21.06 -44.08
C PRO A 23 32.34 -19.92 -43.04
N GLN A 24 31.28 -19.12 -43.14
CA GLN A 24 30.94 -18.12 -42.14
C GLN A 24 30.58 -18.90 -40.87
N LYS A 25 31.44 -18.78 -39.85
CA LYS A 25 31.20 -19.37 -38.53
C LYS A 25 30.06 -18.57 -37.91
N THR A 26 28.86 -19.14 -37.92
CA THR A 26 27.73 -18.63 -37.16
C THR A 26 28.12 -18.73 -35.69
N GLU A 27 28.44 -17.61 -35.05
CA GLU A 27 28.43 -17.54 -33.60
C GLU A 27 26.96 -17.56 -33.19
N GLU A 28 26.47 -18.75 -32.80
CA GLU A 28 25.27 -18.84 -31.97
C GLU A 28 25.60 -18.12 -30.66
N THR A 29 25.09 -16.91 -30.52
CA THR A 29 24.89 -16.32 -29.19
C THR A 29 23.87 -17.20 -28.48
N GLU A 30 24.36 -18.12 -27.65
CA GLU A 30 23.55 -18.72 -26.60
C GLU A 30 23.02 -17.56 -25.73
N GLU A 31 21.74 -17.24 -25.88
CA GLU A 31 21.03 -16.46 -24.88
C GLU A 31 21.08 -17.27 -23.59
N VAL A 32 22.01 -16.92 -22.71
CA VAL A 32 22.02 -17.43 -21.34
C VAL A 32 20.74 -16.88 -20.70
N ALA A 33 19.70 -17.71 -20.65
CA ALA A 33 18.52 -17.43 -19.87
C ALA A 33 19.00 -17.19 -18.43
N VAL A 34 18.97 -15.92 -18.01
CA VAL A 34 19.15 -15.57 -16.60
C VAL A 34 17.93 -16.13 -15.90
N ILE A 35 18.11 -17.29 -15.26
CA ILE A 35 17.10 -17.84 -14.37
C ILE A 35 17.16 -16.94 -13.14
N GLU A 36 16.30 -15.94 -13.07
CA GLU A 36 16.09 -15.22 -11.82
C GLU A 36 15.61 -16.24 -10.78
N GLU A 37 16.43 -16.48 -9.75
CA GLU A 37 15.98 -17.26 -8.61
C GLU A 37 14.81 -16.53 -7.97
N VAL A 38 13.63 -17.14 -8.00
CA VAL A 38 12.47 -16.65 -7.26
C VAL A 38 12.82 -16.68 -5.78
N LYS A 39 13.05 -15.50 -5.22
CA LYS A 39 13.37 -15.34 -3.81
C LYS A 39 12.11 -15.52 -2.99
N THR A 40 12.15 -16.38 -1.98
CA THR A 40 11.03 -16.51 -1.04
C THR A 40 10.95 -15.24 -0.19
N PRO A 41 9.81 -14.51 -0.19
CA PRO A 41 9.65 -13.31 0.63
C PRO A 41 9.76 -13.62 2.12
N THR A 42 10.41 -12.74 2.89
CA THR A 42 10.60 -12.90 4.35
C THR A 42 10.49 -11.57 5.11
N LEU A 43 10.14 -11.66 6.40
CA LEU A 43 10.23 -10.56 7.36
C LEU A 43 11.24 -10.88 8.46
N THR A 44 12.19 -9.97 8.68
CA THR A 44 13.17 -10.06 9.78
C THR A 44 12.92 -8.94 10.78
N LYS A 45 12.64 -9.29 12.04
CA LYS A 45 12.40 -8.30 13.10
C LYS A 45 13.62 -7.40 13.28
N LEU A 46 13.39 -6.09 13.32
CA LEU A 46 14.40 -5.07 13.59
C LEU A 46 14.32 -4.59 15.04
N TRP A 47 13.15 -4.07 15.42
CA TRP A 47 12.91 -3.50 16.74
C TRP A 47 11.42 -3.58 17.08
N GLU A 48 11.09 -3.30 18.34
CA GLU A 48 9.72 -3.04 18.78
C GLU A 48 9.69 -1.87 19.75
N THR A 49 8.61 -1.10 19.73
CA THR A 49 8.40 -0.03 20.71
C THR A 49 8.16 -0.61 22.10
N PRO A 50 8.33 0.18 23.18
CA PRO A 50 7.71 -0.13 24.47
C PRO A 50 6.20 -0.38 24.31
N ALA A 51 5.66 -1.28 25.14
CA ALA A 51 4.25 -1.67 25.12
C ALA A 51 3.33 -0.65 25.83
N THR A 52 3.39 0.62 25.42
CA THR A 52 2.66 1.74 26.03
C THR A 52 1.72 2.47 25.05
N LEU A 53 1.70 2.07 23.78
CA LEU A 53 0.78 2.60 22.78
C LEU A 53 -0.52 1.79 22.82
N GLU A 54 -1.51 2.21 23.60
CA GLU A 54 -2.69 1.39 23.86
C GLU A 54 -3.54 1.14 22.60
N THR A 55 -3.81 -0.13 22.30
CA THR A 55 -4.61 -0.58 21.16
C THR A 55 -4.22 0.11 19.85
N VAL A 56 -2.97 -0.12 19.42
CA VAL A 56 -2.49 0.46 18.16
C VAL A 56 -3.24 -0.18 17.00
N GLU A 57 -4.00 0.63 16.27
CA GLU A 57 -4.81 0.15 15.15
C GLU A 57 -4.07 0.28 13.82
N SER A 58 -3.48 1.45 13.56
CA SER A 58 -2.78 1.75 12.30
C SER A 58 -1.44 2.42 12.54
N VAL A 59 -0.54 2.21 11.57
CA VAL A 59 0.77 2.86 11.50
C VAL A 59 0.94 3.47 10.12
N LEU A 60 1.28 4.76 10.07
CA LEU A 60 1.54 5.49 8.83
C LEU A 60 2.96 6.03 8.82
N TYR A 61 3.73 5.68 7.79
CA TYR A 61 5.05 6.26 7.53
C TYR A 61 4.91 7.46 6.58
N ASP A 62 5.41 8.61 7.01
CA ASP A 62 5.52 9.79 6.16
C ASP A 62 6.88 9.80 5.45
N GLU A 63 6.90 9.47 4.16
CA GLU A 63 8.11 9.43 3.34
C GLU A 63 8.83 10.78 3.23
N GLU A 64 8.11 11.91 3.36
CA GLU A 64 8.71 13.23 3.21
C GLU A 64 9.58 13.60 4.43
N THR A 65 9.13 13.21 5.62
CA THR A 65 9.78 13.61 6.88
C THR A 65 10.45 12.45 7.63
N GLY A 66 10.15 11.21 7.26
CA GLY A 66 10.55 10.01 7.99
C GLY A 66 9.80 9.81 9.32
N THR A 67 8.73 10.58 9.56
CA THR A 67 7.91 10.49 10.77
C THR A 67 7.01 9.26 10.70
N ILE A 68 6.84 8.54 11.81
CA ILE A 68 5.88 7.44 11.90
C ILE A 68 4.76 7.83 12.87
N TYR A 69 3.53 7.84 12.37
CA TYR A 69 2.32 8.09 13.15
C TYR A 69 1.67 6.77 13.56
N THR A 70 1.08 6.73 14.75
CA THR A 70 0.26 5.59 15.21
C THR A 70 -1.11 6.06 15.66
N SER A 71 -2.18 5.37 15.27
CA SER A 71 -3.52 5.59 15.82
C SER A 71 -3.77 4.62 16.98
N ASN A 72 -4.28 5.15 18.09
CA ASN A 72 -4.38 4.42 19.36
C ASN A 72 -5.83 4.49 19.88
N ILE A 73 -6.44 3.33 20.10
CA ILE A 73 -7.80 3.20 20.65
C ILE A 73 -7.72 3.04 22.18
N ILE A 74 -8.05 4.10 22.91
CA ILE A 74 -7.96 4.11 24.37
C ILE A 74 -9.25 3.55 25.00
N GLY A 75 -9.13 2.52 25.85
CA GLY A 75 -10.27 1.86 26.50
C GLY A 75 -10.80 0.59 25.80
N GLN A 76 -10.16 0.16 24.70
CA GLN A 76 -10.41 -1.09 23.97
C GLN A 76 -11.78 -1.26 23.27
N ASP A 77 -12.70 -0.29 23.37
CA ASP A 77 -13.95 -0.31 22.60
C ASP A 77 -13.72 0.32 21.22
N PRO A 78 -13.67 -0.47 20.12
CA PRO A 78 -13.41 0.05 18.78
C PRO A 78 -14.55 0.91 18.21
N LEU A 79 -15.69 0.99 18.91
CA LEU A 79 -16.85 1.81 18.58
C LEU A 79 -17.16 2.88 19.65
N GLY A 80 -16.32 2.96 20.69
CA GLY A 80 -16.50 3.88 21.80
C GLY A 80 -16.32 5.33 21.37
N LYS A 81 -17.36 6.16 21.52
CA LYS A 81 -17.32 7.61 21.22
C LYS A 81 -17.04 8.46 22.46
N ASP A 82 -15.91 8.22 23.10
CA ASP A 82 -15.58 8.82 24.39
C ASP A 82 -14.53 9.93 24.34
N GLY A 83 -14.00 10.24 23.14
CA GLY A 83 -13.01 11.29 22.94
C GLY A 83 -11.63 10.99 23.51
N LYS A 84 -11.31 9.74 23.85
CA LYS A 84 -10.01 9.38 24.44
C LYS A 84 -8.95 8.93 23.45
N GLY A 85 -9.34 8.51 22.24
CA GLY A 85 -8.42 8.11 21.19
C GLY A 85 -7.38 9.18 20.85
N SER A 86 -6.20 8.72 20.43
CA SER A 86 -5.06 9.59 20.16
C SER A 86 -4.24 9.16 18.94
N ILE A 87 -3.47 10.10 18.40
CA ILE A 87 -2.36 9.84 17.48
C ILE A 87 -1.05 10.04 18.24
N SER A 88 -0.11 9.11 18.12
CA SER A 88 1.25 9.23 18.67
C SER A 88 2.29 9.28 17.56
N ILE A 89 3.50 9.72 17.89
CA ILE A 89 4.66 9.76 16.99
C ILE A 89 5.77 8.86 17.53
N ILE A 90 6.31 8.00 16.67
CA ILE A 90 7.51 7.20 16.92
C ILE A 90 8.61 7.52 15.90
N ASP A 91 9.86 7.22 16.24
CA ASP A 91 11.01 7.34 15.33
C ASP A 91 11.35 6.00 14.64
N ASN A 92 12.34 6.03 13.74
CA ASN A 92 12.79 4.89 12.96
C ASN A 92 13.59 3.86 13.79
N GLU A 93 13.84 4.14 15.06
CA GLU A 93 14.50 3.27 16.03
C GLU A 93 13.51 2.65 17.03
N GLY A 94 12.21 2.95 16.90
CA GLY A 94 11.15 2.42 17.77
C GLY A 94 11.01 3.16 19.10
N ASN A 95 11.60 4.34 19.25
CA ASN A 95 11.34 5.19 20.40
C ASN A 95 10.05 5.96 20.20
N ILE A 96 9.29 6.11 21.29
CA ILE A 96 8.11 6.97 21.31
C ILE A 96 8.59 8.42 21.47
N VAL A 97 8.54 9.19 20.40
CA VAL A 97 8.99 10.59 20.36
C VAL A 97 7.98 11.49 21.06
N THR A 98 6.69 11.28 20.79
CA THR A 98 5.60 12.01 21.42
C THR A 98 4.40 11.10 21.56
N GLN A 99 4.10 10.74 22.80
CA GLN A 99 2.86 10.07 23.13
C GLN A 99 1.70 11.07 23.09
N ASP A 100 0.57 10.65 22.53
CA ASP A 100 -0.66 11.46 22.47
C ASP A 100 -0.48 12.83 21.81
N TRP A 101 0.28 12.86 20.69
CA TRP A 101 0.54 14.05 19.88
C TRP A 101 -0.76 14.78 19.47
N VAL A 102 -1.80 14.04 19.11
CA VAL A 102 -3.16 14.56 18.94
C VAL A 102 -4.12 13.75 19.81
N THR A 103 -5.03 14.43 20.50
CA THR A 103 -6.04 13.84 21.39
C THR A 103 -7.45 14.33 21.04
N GLY A 104 -8.47 13.76 21.70
CA GLY A 104 -9.86 14.13 21.46
C GLY A 104 -10.48 13.40 20.26
N LEU A 105 -9.86 12.32 19.78
CA LEU A 105 -10.44 11.37 18.83
C LEU A 105 -11.23 10.31 19.60
N ASN A 106 -12.09 9.53 18.96
CA ASN A 106 -12.85 8.49 19.63
C ASN A 106 -12.08 7.15 19.60
N ALA A 107 -12.07 6.51 18.44
CA ALA A 107 -11.36 5.27 18.16
C ALA A 107 -10.72 5.40 16.77
N PRO A 108 -9.64 6.19 16.63
CA PRO A 108 -9.02 6.45 15.35
C PRO A 108 -8.46 5.17 14.73
N LYS A 109 -8.60 5.02 13.41
CA LYS A 109 -8.19 3.83 12.66
C LYS A 109 -7.16 4.17 11.59
N GLY A 110 -7.48 3.95 10.32
CA GLY A 110 -6.62 4.26 9.18
C GLY A 110 -6.27 5.73 9.10
N MET A 111 -5.10 5.97 8.51
CA MET A 111 -4.51 7.30 8.38
C MET A 111 -3.92 7.50 7.00
N GLY A 112 -4.03 8.73 6.46
CA GLY A 112 -3.35 9.10 5.22
C GLY A 112 -2.99 10.58 5.17
N ILE A 113 -1.91 10.92 4.47
CA ILE A 113 -1.41 12.31 4.40
C ILE A 113 -1.72 12.91 3.04
N SER A 114 -2.31 14.10 3.03
CA SER A 114 -2.48 14.87 1.80
C SER A 114 -2.41 16.36 2.07
N ASN A 115 -1.63 17.09 1.27
CA ASN A 115 -1.50 18.55 1.32
C ASN A 115 -1.16 19.10 2.74
N GLY A 116 -0.23 18.44 3.44
CA GLY A 116 0.18 18.83 4.80
C GLY A 116 -0.86 18.55 5.89
N LYS A 117 -1.90 17.77 5.58
CA LYS A 117 -2.93 17.32 6.52
C LYS A 117 -2.85 15.81 6.71
N LEU A 118 -3.06 15.37 7.95
CA LEU A 118 -3.31 13.97 8.29
C LEU A 118 -4.83 13.76 8.32
N TYR A 119 -5.32 12.82 7.53
CA TYR A 119 -6.71 12.39 7.51
C TYR A 119 -6.83 11.09 8.28
N VAL A 120 -7.83 11.02 9.16
CA VAL A 120 -8.03 9.89 10.07
C VAL A 120 -9.50 9.50 10.06
N THR A 121 -9.78 8.22 9.85
CA THR A 121 -11.12 7.64 10.09
C THR A 121 -11.34 7.47 11.59
N ASP A 122 -12.48 7.92 12.07
CA ASP A 122 -12.83 7.88 13.49
C ASP A 122 -14.28 7.42 13.66
N ILE A 123 -14.48 6.10 13.48
CA ILE A 123 -15.76 5.38 13.56
C ILE A 123 -16.77 5.77 12.46
N ASP A 124 -17.33 6.97 12.50
CA ASP A 124 -18.37 7.43 11.55
C ASP A 124 -18.11 8.84 11.00
N GLN A 125 -16.89 9.34 11.21
CA GLN A 125 -16.44 10.61 10.67
C GLN A 125 -15.03 10.51 10.09
N LEU A 126 -14.76 11.32 9.08
CA LEU A 126 -13.41 11.62 8.65
C LEU A 126 -12.92 12.86 9.41
N VAL A 127 -11.73 12.78 10.02
CA VAL A 127 -11.11 13.86 10.77
C VAL A 127 -9.90 14.37 9.99
N GLU A 128 -9.77 15.69 9.90
CA GLU A 128 -8.59 16.35 9.33
C GLU A 128 -7.77 16.98 10.45
N ILE A 129 -6.48 16.70 10.45
CA ILE A 129 -5.50 17.23 11.40
C ILE A 129 -4.46 18.01 10.61
N ASP A 130 -4.20 19.25 11.03
CA ASP A 130 -3.08 20.03 10.55
C ASP A 130 -1.78 19.53 11.19
N ILE A 131 -0.87 18.97 10.39
CA ILE A 131 0.38 18.38 10.88
C ILE A 131 1.29 19.44 11.51
N ALA A 132 1.39 20.62 10.90
CA ALA A 132 2.27 21.68 11.38
C ALA A 132 1.88 22.20 12.78
N THR A 133 0.59 22.16 13.13
CA THR A 133 0.07 22.68 14.39
C THR A 133 -0.43 21.63 15.36
N ALA A 134 -0.48 20.36 14.97
CA ALA A 134 -1.05 19.25 15.74
C ALA A 134 -2.49 19.51 16.19
N LYS A 135 -3.31 20.13 15.33
CA LYS A 135 -4.69 20.50 15.65
C LYS A 135 -5.66 19.88 14.67
N VAL A 136 -6.75 19.34 15.22
CA VAL A 136 -7.93 18.97 14.43
C VAL A 136 -8.49 20.24 13.78
N SER A 137 -8.44 20.30 12.45
CA SER A 137 -8.95 21.43 11.66
C SER A 137 -10.37 21.20 11.18
N ASN A 138 -10.78 19.96 10.93
CA ASN A 138 -12.15 19.62 10.51
C ASN A 138 -12.59 18.23 10.98
N ARG A 139 -13.91 18.03 11.01
CA ARG A 139 -14.58 16.73 11.18
C ARG A 139 -15.78 16.66 10.24
N TRP A 140 -15.87 15.61 9.45
CA TRP A 140 -17.00 15.37 8.55
C TRP A 140 -17.70 14.06 8.92
N PRO A 141 -18.88 14.13 9.55
CA PRO A 141 -19.72 12.96 9.72
C PRO A 141 -20.09 12.36 8.36
N VAL A 142 -19.96 11.05 8.22
CA VAL A 142 -20.35 10.32 7.02
C VAL A 142 -21.70 9.69 7.25
N GLN A 143 -22.72 10.19 6.55
CA GLN A 143 -24.09 9.78 6.78
C GLN A 143 -24.27 8.27 6.54
N GLY A 144 -24.70 7.57 7.59
CA GLY A 144 -24.96 6.12 7.53
C GLY A 144 -23.72 5.26 7.67
N ALA A 145 -22.53 5.85 7.90
CA ALA A 145 -21.33 5.10 8.18
C ALA A 145 -21.47 4.29 9.47
N GLN A 146 -20.87 3.09 9.49
CA GLN A 146 -20.97 2.18 10.63
C GLN A 146 -19.61 1.82 11.22
N PHE A 147 -18.58 1.71 10.39
CA PHE A 147 -17.22 1.38 10.84
C PHE A 147 -16.21 1.85 9.78
N LEU A 148 -16.01 3.18 9.70
CA LEU A 148 -14.96 3.75 8.85
C LEU A 148 -13.61 3.20 9.32
N ASN A 149 -12.84 2.60 8.41
CA ASN A 149 -11.66 1.82 8.76
C ASN A 149 -10.38 2.38 8.12
N ASP A 150 -9.94 1.90 6.96
CA ASP A 150 -8.64 2.28 6.41
C ASP A 150 -8.70 3.54 5.52
N VAL A 151 -7.55 4.20 5.31
CA VAL A 151 -7.38 5.43 4.52
C VAL A 151 -6.19 5.32 3.57
N ALA A 152 -6.41 5.71 2.31
CA ALA A 152 -5.33 5.94 1.34
C ALA A 152 -5.47 7.32 0.69
N THR A 153 -4.37 7.87 0.18
CA THR A 153 -4.37 9.18 -0.45
C THR A 153 -3.65 9.16 -1.78
N HIS A 154 -4.11 9.97 -2.73
CA HIS A 154 -3.48 10.14 -4.04
C HIS A 154 -3.95 11.46 -4.67
N ASP A 155 -3.01 12.28 -5.16
CA ASP A 155 -3.29 13.53 -5.89
C ASP A 155 -4.33 14.43 -5.22
N GLY A 156 -4.18 14.68 -3.92
CA GLY A 156 -5.08 15.55 -3.15
C GLY A 156 -6.43 14.92 -2.76
N LYS A 157 -6.67 13.67 -3.14
CA LYS A 157 -7.88 12.91 -2.78
C LYS A 157 -7.58 11.97 -1.63
N VAL A 158 -8.61 11.73 -0.82
CA VAL A 158 -8.56 10.81 0.33
C VAL A 158 -9.62 9.74 0.10
N TYR A 159 -9.22 8.49 0.06
CA TYR A 159 -10.07 7.32 -0.10
C TYR A 159 -10.14 6.60 1.23
N PHE A 160 -11.31 6.11 1.61
CA PHE A 160 -11.45 5.44 2.89
C PHE A 160 -12.60 4.44 2.88
N THR A 161 -12.46 3.39 3.68
CA THR A 161 -13.39 2.25 3.69
C THR A 161 -14.39 2.34 4.83
N ASP A 162 -15.59 1.81 4.61
CA ASP A 162 -16.56 1.52 5.67
C ASP A 162 -16.81 0.02 5.70
N MET A 163 -16.20 -0.63 6.68
CA MET A 163 -16.14 -2.10 6.76
C MET A 163 -17.52 -2.73 6.88
N ASN A 164 -18.38 -2.14 7.69
CA ASN A 164 -19.69 -2.75 8.00
C ASN A 164 -20.75 -2.46 6.93
N THR A 165 -20.63 -1.35 6.18
CA THR A 165 -21.55 -1.07 5.06
C THR A 165 -21.01 -1.56 3.72
N GLY A 166 -19.75 -1.97 3.66
CA GLY A 166 -19.09 -2.47 2.47
C GLY A 166 -18.89 -1.41 1.40
N LYS A 167 -18.60 -0.18 1.82
CA LYS A 167 -18.47 1.00 0.95
C LYS A 167 -17.05 1.52 0.91
N VAL A 168 -16.70 2.11 -0.23
CA VAL A 168 -15.51 2.94 -0.39
C VAL A 168 -15.97 4.36 -0.65
N HIS A 169 -15.50 5.27 0.17
CA HIS A 169 -15.75 6.70 0.08
C HIS A 169 -14.52 7.43 -0.43
N MET A 170 -14.75 8.65 -0.92
CA MET A 170 -13.71 9.57 -1.34
C MET A 170 -14.05 10.95 -0.80
N TYR A 171 -13.08 11.62 -0.20
CA TYR A 171 -13.07 13.05 0.05
C TYR A 171 -12.22 13.76 -1.02
N ALA A 172 -12.82 14.73 -1.70
CA ALA A 172 -12.16 15.60 -2.65
C ALA A 172 -12.88 16.97 -2.68
N ASP A 173 -12.12 18.05 -2.78
CA ASP A 173 -12.65 19.41 -2.92
C ASP A 173 -13.72 19.79 -1.88
N GLY A 174 -13.51 19.39 -0.62
CA GLY A 174 -14.42 19.70 0.49
C GLY A 174 -15.68 18.84 0.56
N LYS A 175 -15.79 17.77 -0.24
CA LYS A 175 -16.98 16.91 -0.31
C LYS A 175 -16.63 15.44 -0.18
N ILE A 176 -17.46 14.72 0.59
CA ILE A 176 -17.43 13.26 0.67
C ILE A 176 -18.46 12.67 -0.31
N SER A 177 -18.06 11.64 -1.05
CA SER A 177 -18.91 10.83 -1.92
C SER A 177 -18.58 9.35 -1.81
N THR A 178 -19.59 8.48 -1.88
CA THR A 178 -19.36 7.04 -2.09
C THR A 178 -18.99 6.79 -3.55
N ILE A 179 -17.90 6.07 -3.78
CA ILE A 179 -17.41 5.74 -5.13
C ILE A 179 -17.59 4.26 -5.48
N SER A 180 -17.79 3.40 -4.46
CA SER A 180 -17.97 1.97 -4.65
C SER A 180 -18.75 1.36 -3.49
N GLU A 181 -19.54 0.33 -3.74
CA GLU A 181 -20.36 -0.38 -2.74
C GLU A 181 -20.36 -1.89 -3.02
N GLY A 182 -20.78 -2.69 -2.03
CA GLY A 182 -20.94 -4.15 -2.17
C GLY A 182 -19.68 -4.96 -1.88
N HIS A 183 -18.76 -4.42 -1.06
CA HIS A 183 -17.50 -5.06 -0.68
C HIS A 183 -17.59 -5.55 0.76
N ASP A 184 -17.97 -6.81 0.95
CA ASP A 184 -18.21 -7.36 2.29
C ASP A 184 -16.95 -7.29 3.15
N SER A 185 -17.06 -6.63 4.31
CA SER A 185 -15.97 -6.46 5.26
C SER A 185 -14.71 -5.85 4.65
N ILE A 186 -14.89 -4.90 3.72
CA ILE A 186 -13.78 -4.12 3.12
C ILE A 186 -13.00 -3.39 4.22
N ASN A 187 -11.69 -3.56 4.24
CA ASN A 187 -10.85 -2.95 5.25
C ASN A 187 -9.71 -2.19 4.58
N GLY A 188 -8.55 -2.82 4.38
CA GLY A 188 -7.35 -2.20 3.83
C GLY A 188 -7.59 -1.59 2.45
N ILE A 189 -7.02 -0.41 2.22
CA ILE A 189 -7.09 0.31 0.96
C ILE A 189 -5.74 0.93 0.63
N ALA A 190 -5.33 0.83 -0.63
CA ALA A 190 -4.10 1.44 -1.11
C ALA A 190 -4.32 2.00 -2.52
N VAL A 191 -3.58 3.07 -2.86
CA VAL A 191 -3.65 3.67 -4.19
C VAL A 191 -2.25 3.70 -4.79
N ALA A 192 -2.11 3.13 -5.99
CA ALA A 192 -0.87 3.12 -6.73
C ALA A 192 -0.54 4.51 -7.30
N ASN A 193 0.72 4.69 -7.73
CA ASN A 193 1.20 5.94 -8.31
C ASN A 193 0.45 6.38 -9.59
N ASP A 194 -0.21 5.45 -10.29
CA ASP A 194 -1.04 5.74 -11.47
C ASP A 194 -2.52 6.02 -11.12
N GLY A 195 -2.85 6.05 -9.82
CA GLY A 195 -4.20 6.27 -9.32
C GLY A 195 -5.07 5.02 -9.23
N THR A 196 -4.53 3.83 -9.57
CA THR A 196 -5.26 2.57 -9.41
C THR A 196 -5.53 2.29 -7.92
N ILE A 197 -6.79 2.04 -7.58
CA ILE A 197 -7.20 1.70 -6.21
C ILE A 197 -7.18 0.18 -6.04
N TYR A 198 -6.56 -0.27 -4.96
CA TYR A 198 -6.60 -1.64 -4.46
C TYR A 198 -7.27 -1.66 -3.10
N GLY A 199 -7.89 -2.79 -2.76
CA GLY A 199 -8.51 -2.96 -1.45
C GLY A 199 -8.57 -4.42 -1.05
N LEU A 200 -8.81 -4.66 0.24
CA LEU A 200 -8.82 -5.99 0.83
C LEU A 200 -10.15 -6.25 1.53
N ASP A 201 -10.87 -7.28 1.08
CA ASP A 201 -12.19 -7.61 1.64
C ASP A 201 -12.34 -9.13 1.86
N ALA A 202 -13.54 -9.57 2.25
CA ALA A 202 -13.83 -10.98 2.51
C ALA A 202 -13.56 -11.90 1.31
N SER A 203 -13.55 -11.40 0.08
CA SER A 203 -13.29 -12.18 -1.13
C SER A 203 -11.82 -12.20 -1.55
N GLY A 204 -11.00 -11.27 -1.07
CA GLY A 204 -9.57 -11.21 -1.39
C GLY A 204 -9.04 -9.80 -1.66
N LEU A 205 -7.84 -9.75 -2.23
CA LEU A 205 -7.25 -8.55 -2.80
C LEU A 205 -8.02 -8.18 -4.07
N LYS A 206 -8.50 -6.94 -4.11
CA LYS A 206 -9.27 -6.36 -5.21
C LYS A 206 -8.52 -5.22 -5.88
N LYS A 207 -8.85 -5.01 -7.14
CA LYS A 207 -8.43 -3.87 -7.95
C LYS A 207 -9.66 -3.19 -8.55
N TRP A 208 -9.69 -1.87 -8.52
CA TRP A 208 -10.73 -1.08 -9.19
C TRP A 208 -10.32 -0.73 -10.62
N ASN A 209 -11.25 -0.92 -11.53
CA ASN A 209 -11.16 -0.52 -12.92
C ASN A 209 -11.57 0.94 -13.10
N ALA A 210 -11.14 1.55 -14.21
CA ALA A 210 -11.48 2.93 -14.55
C ALA A 210 -12.99 3.17 -14.72
N ASP A 211 -13.78 2.12 -14.98
CA ASP A 211 -15.24 2.17 -15.08
C ASP A 211 -15.96 2.07 -13.72
N GLY A 212 -15.19 1.95 -12.63
CA GLY A 212 -15.69 1.83 -11.25
C GLY A 212 -16.02 0.41 -10.82
N THR A 213 -15.90 -0.59 -11.70
CA THR A 213 -16.02 -2.01 -11.29
C THR A 213 -14.79 -2.45 -10.51
N ALA A 214 -14.93 -3.50 -9.70
CA ALA A 214 -13.81 -4.11 -8.99
C ALA A 214 -13.66 -5.58 -9.36
N GLU A 215 -12.42 -6.03 -9.53
CA GLU A 215 -12.07 -7.43 -9.81
C GLU A 215 -11.18 -8.00 -8.70
N VAL A 216 -11.26 -9.31 -8.46
CA VAL A 216 -10.41 -10.00 -7.49
C VAL A 216 -9.10 -10.36 -8.17
N VAL A 217 -7.99 -9.84 -7.65
CA VAL A 217 -6.62 -10.09 -8.11
C VAL A 217 -6.04 -11.33 -7.42
N ASN A 218 -6.30 -11.49 -6.12
CA ASN A 218 -5.88 -12.66 -5.35
C ASN A 218 -7.01 -13.05 -4.38
N ASN A 219 -7.48 -14.29 -4.46
CA ASN A 219 -8.57 -14.80 -3.62
C ASN A 219 -8.11 -15.72 -2.48
N ALA A 220 -6.79 -15.88 -2.30
CA ALA A 220 -6.20 -16.66 -1.21
C ALA A 220 -6.01 -15.80 0.04
N VAL A 221 -5.64 -14.53 -0.13
CA VAL A 221 -5.51 -13.55 0.95
C VAL A 221 -6.82 -12.79 1.16
N THR A 222 -7.80 -13.46 1.77
CA THR A 222 -9.13 -12.94 2.14
C THR A 222 -9.21 -12.29 3.54
N GLY A 223 -10.23 -11.46 3.77
CA GLY A 223 -10.68 -10.99 5.09
C GLY A 223 -9.64 -10.20 5.88
N GLY A 224 -8.64 -9.65 5.18
CA GLY A 224 -7.51 -8.99 5.81
C GLY A 224 -7.81 -7.61 6.38
N ASP A 225 -6.77 -7.03 6.96
CA ASP A 225 -6.83 -5.77 7.69
C ASP A 225 -6.16 -4.68 6.88
N GLY A 226 -4.85 -4.47 7.01
CA GLY A 226 -4.07 -3.49 6.24
C GLY A 226 -3.57 -4.00 4.89
N LEU A 227 -3.31 -3.07 3.98
CA LEU A 227 -2.83 -3.35 2.62
C LEU A 227 -1.77 -2.33 2.18
N VAL A 228 -0.62 -2.83 1.74
CA VAL A 228 0.49 -2.03 1.20
C VAL A 228 0.83 -2.51 -0.22
N ILE A 229 1.07 -1.57 -1.12
CA ILE A 229 1.58 -1.82 -2.46
C ILE A 229 3.11 -1.76 -2.42
N LEU A 230 3.77 -2.82 -2.87
CA LEU A 230 5.23 -2.87 -2.95
C LEU A 230 5.76 -2.38 -4.32
N GLY A 231 4.96 -2.52 -5.36
CA GLY A 231 5.35 -2.30 -6.76
C GLY A 231 5.25 -3.59 -7.57
N ASP A 232 5.23 -3.45 -8.91
CA ASP A 232 5.24 -4.58 -9.85
C ASP A 232 4.18 -5.68 -9.60
N GLY A 233 3.01 -5.29 -9.08
CA GLY A 233 1.92 -6.20 -8.77
C GLY A 233 2.10 -7.01 -7.47
N ASN A 234 3.03 -6.61 -6.61
CA ASN A 234 3.29 -7.22 -5.32
C ASN A 234 2.72 -6.38 -4.18
N PHE A 235 2.27 -7.06 -3.14
CA PHE A 235 1.55 -6.49 -2.01
C PHE A 235 2.00 -7.14 -0.70
N VAL A 236 1.89 -6.37 0.38
CA VAL A 236 1.85 -6.91 1.75
C VAL A 236 0.45 -6.68 2.28
N ALA A 237 -0.13 -7.70 2.90
CA ALA A 237 -1.45 -7.62 3.49
C ALA A 237 -1.43 -8.25 4.88
N SER A 238 -2.00 -7.58 5.88
CA SER A 238 -2.19 -8.18 7.21
C SER A 238 -3.55 -8.83 7.34
N ARG A 239 -3.70 -9.69 8.33
CA ARG A 239 -4.97 -10.22 8.80
C ARG A 239 -5.01 -10.14 10.31
N TRP A 240 -6.04 -9.50 10.82
CA TRP A 240 -6.19 -9.16 12.23
C TRP A 240 -5.88 -10.30 13.20
N GLN A 241 -6.14 -11.56 12.84
CA GLN A 241 -5.86 -12.71 13.69
C GLN A 241 -4.37 -12.92 14.02
N GLY A 242 -3.45 -12.25 13.32
CA GLY A 242 -2.00 -12.29 13.60
C GLY A 242 -1.14 -12.65 12.38
N GLU A 243 -1.68 -12.64 11.17
CA GLU A 243 -0.90 -12.98 9.98
C GLU A 243 -0.46 -11.72 9.21
N VAL A 244 0.69 -11.79 8.56
CA VAL A 244 1.10 -10.88 7.49
C VAL A 244 1.50 -11.73 6.29
N TRP A 245 1.02 -11.34 5.12
CA TRP A 245 1.15 -12.06 3.86
C TRP A 245 1.86 -11.22 2.83
N PHE A 246 2.71 -11.86 2.05
CA PHE A 246 3.05 -11.39 0.72
C PHE A 246 2.00 -11.92 -0.26
N ALA A 247 1.61 -11.10 -1.23
CA ALA A 247 0.66 -11.49 -2.26
C ALA A 247 0.98 -10.83 -3.61
N SER A 248 0.70 -11.55 -4.69
CA SER A 248 0.60 -11.06 -6.06
C SER A 248 -0.65 -11.67 -6.72
N ALA A 249 -0.84 -11.47 -8.01
CA ALA A 249 -1.92 -12.14 -8.75
C ALA A 249 -1.75 -13.67 -8.82
N GLU A 250 -0.51 -14.16 -8.80
CA GLU A 250 -0.18 -15.58 -9.04
C GLU A 250 0.27 -16.30 -7.77
N ASP A 251 0.92 -15.57 -6.85
CA ASP A 251 1.58 -16.15 -5.69
C ASP A 251 1.15 -15.49 -4.37
N GLN A 252 1.26 -16.25 -3.28
CA GLN A 252 1.13 -15.74 -1.93
C GLN A 252 1.94 -16.58 -0.95
N SER A 253 2.48 -15.92 0.08
CA SER A 253 3.20 -16.60 1.15
C SER A 253 2.96 -15.90 2.49
N ILE A 254 2.96 -16.67 3.57
CA ILE A 254 2.92 -16.13 4.93
C ILE A 254 4.31 -15.58 5.25
N LEU A 255 4.37 -14.30 5.59
CA LEU A 255 5.57 -13.62 6.06
C LEU A 255 5.70 -13.67 7.59
N LEU A 256 4.57 -13.64 8.29
CA LEU A 256 4.47 -13.64 9.74
C LEU A 256 3.18 -14.34 10.17
N ASP A 257 3.26 -15.16 11.23
CA ASP A 257 2.11 -15.73 11.92
C ASP A 257 2.35 -15.62 13.43
N THR A 258 1.58 -14.76 14.09
CA THR A 258 1.65 -14.49 15.53
C THR A 258 0.39 -14.90 16.29
N LYS A 259 -0.41 -15.82 15.72
CA LYS A 259 -1.64 -16.33 16.37
C LYS A 259 -1.33 -17.00 17.70
N ALA A 260 -0.23 -17.76 17.79
CA ALA A 260 0.16 -18.49 18.99
C ALA A 260 0.57 -17.54 20.14
N GLU A 261 1.07 -16.37 19.81
CA GLU A 261 1.46 -15.30 20.72
C GLU A 261 0.28 -14.41 21.13
N GLU A 262 -0.90 -14.65 20.55
CA GLU A 262 -2.10 -13.81 20.70
C GLU A 262 -1.79 -12.34 20.38
N SER A 263 -0.96 -12.12 19.35
CA SER A 263 -0.57 -10.80 18.88
C SER A 263 -1.25 -10.54 17.55
N ASN A 264 -2.37 -9.83 17.60
CA ASN A 264 -3.15 -9.43 16.43
C ASN A 264 -2.38 -8.42 15.58
N THR A 265 -2.29 -8.67 14.28
CA THR A 265 -1.68 -7.78 13.29
C THR A 265 -2.81 -6.98 12.63
N ALA A 266 -3.04 -5.76 13.14
CA ALA A 266 -4.07 -4.87 12.63
C ALA A 266 -3.67 -4.32 11.26
N ASP A 267 -3.82 -3.02 10.99
CA ASP A 267 -3.31 -2.39 9.76
C ASP A 267 -1.76 -2.47 9.69
N ILE A 268 -1.12 -1.96 8.63
CA ILE A 268 0.34 -2.00 8.44
C ILE A 268 0.87 -0.74 7.76
N GLY A 269 2.00 -0.23 8.25
CA GLY A 269 2.76 0.85 7.61
C GLY A 269 3.94 0.33 6.80
N TYR A 270 4.43 1.11 5.83
CA TYR A 270 5.58 0.73 5.01
C TYR A 270 6.50 1.90 4.70
N ASN A 271 7.81 1.69 4.93
CA ASN A 271 8.87 2.54 4.41
C ASN A 271 9.44 1.86 3.14
N PRO A 272 9.17 2.38 1.93
CA PRO A 272 9.64 1.77 0.69
C PRO A 272 11.14 1.91 0.48
N SER A 273 11.76 3.01 0.93
CA SER A 273 13.18 3.27 0.73
C SER A 273 14.08 2.28 1.48
N GLU A 274 13.64 1.83 2.64
CA GLU A 274 14.35 0.85 3.47
C GLU A 274 13.65 -0.51 3.50
N MET A 275 12.55 -0.69 2.76
CA MET A 275 11.73 -1.90 2.75
C MET A 275 11.38 -2.38 4.18
N ILE A 276 10.88 -1.47 5.02
CA ILE A 276 10.49 -1.79 6.41
C ILE A 276 8.97 -1.82 6.51
N VAL A 277 8.42 -2.94 6.98
CA VAL A 277 7.01 -3.07 7.33
C VAL A 277 6.85 -2.82 8.82
N TYR A 278 5.97 -1.88 9.19
CA TYR A 278 5.62 -1.57 10.56
C TYR A 278 4.30 -2.25 10.90
N VAL A 279 4.34 -3.14 11.89
CA VAL A 279 3.20 -3.96 12.29
C VAL A 279 2.71 -3.52 13.67
N PRO A 280 1.58 -2.81 13.77
CA PRO A 280 0.90 -2.59 15.04
C PRO A 280 0.37 -3.91 15.60
N THR A 281 0.55 -4.09 16.91
CA THR A 281 0.09 -5.27 17.62
C THR A 281 -1.10 -4.90 18.50
N PHE A 282 -2.33 -5.08 17.99
CA PHE A 282 -3.56 -4.48 18.52
C PHE A 282 -3.64 -4.59 20.05
N PHE A 283 -3.69 -5.79 20.63
CA PHE A 283 -3.78 -5.95 22.09
C PHE A 283 -2.43 -6.01 22.84
N LYS A 284 -1.29 -5.96 22.13
CA LYS A 284 0.04 -5.94 22.78
C LYS A 284 0.62 -4.53 22.92
N ASN A 285 -0.12 -3.51 22.45
CA ASN A 285 0.13 -2.10 22.71
C ASN A 285 1.50 -1.57 22.23
N LYS A 286 2.00 -2.09 21.10
CA LYS A 286 3.29 -1.71 20.52
C LYS A 286 3.24 -1.78 19.00
N VAL A 287 4.29 -1.23 18.39
CA VAL A 287 4.61 -1.40 16.97
C VAL A 287 5.88 -2.23 16.87
N VAL A 288 5.92 -3.16 15.91
CA VAL A 288 7.11 -3.96 15.59
C VAL A 288 7.53 -3.66 14.16
N ALA A 289 8.80 -3.31 13.96
CA ALA A 289 9.36 -3.11 12.64
C ALA A 289 10.04 -4.38 12.13
N TYR A 290 9.79 -4.69 10.87
CA TYR A 290 10.38 -5.82 10.17
C TYR A 290 11.00 -5.37 8.86
N LYS A 291 12.24 -5.81 8.59
CA LYS A 291 12.83 -5.71 7.27
C LYS A 291 12.17 -6.72 6.35
N LEU A 292 11.58 -6.24 5.27
CA LEU A 292 11.06 -7.04 4.17
C LEU A 292 12.17 -7.31 3.17
N ASP A 293 12.21 -8.56 2.70
CA ASP A 293 13.11 -9.03 1.66
C ASP A 293 12.32 -9.96 0.72
N TYR A 294 12.16 -9.56 -0.55
CA TYR A 294 11.34 -10.25 -1.56
C TYR A 294 11.95 -10.10 -2.95
#